data_AF-A0A0M1J4L7-F1
#
_entry.id   AF-A0A0M1J4L7-F1
#
_cell.length_a   1.000
_cell.length_b   1.000
_cell.length_c   1.000
_cell.angle_alpha   90.00
_cell.angle_beta   90.00
_cell.angle_gamma   90.00
#
_symmetry.space_group_name_H-M   'P 1'
#
loop_
_entity.id
_entity.type
_entity.pdbx_description
1 polymer ?
#
loop_
_entity_poly.entity_id
_entity_poly.type
_entity_poly.pdbx_seq_one_letter_code
_entity_poly.pdbx_strand_id
1 'polypeptide(L)' 'MYKYLKHGYPIATGIIEGACRNLVKDRMGITGARWGLHGAEAILKLLSLKVSDEFDDYWKFYEKQEFLNIDIR' A
#
# COMPACT_ATOMS: atom_id res chain seq x y z
N MET A 1 1.24 -22.48 -12.95
CA MET A 1 0.54 -22.75 -11.68
C MET A 1 1.26 -23.80 -10.82
N TYR A 2 1.50 -25.02 -11.32
CA TYR A 2 2.16 -26.11 -10.57
C TYR A 2 3.59 -25.77 -10.04
N LYS A 3 4.37 -24.96 -10.77
CA LYS A 3 5.73 -24.54 -10.38
C LYS A 3 5.78 -23.63 -9.13
N TYR A 4 4.73 -22.85 -8.88
CA TYR A 4 4.65 -21.90 -7.75
C TYR A 4 4.12 -22.55 -6.47
N LEU A 5 3.16 -23.48 -6.59
CA LEU A 5 2.67 -24.32 -5.47
C LEU A 5 3.79 -25.15 -4.84
N LYS A 6 4.70 -25.68 -5.67
CA LYS A 6 5.82 -26.50 -5.20
C LYS A 6 6.83 -25.74 -4.33
N HIS A 7 6.84 -24.41 -4.41
CA HIS A 7 7.71 -23.53 -3.62
C HIS A 7 6.96 -22.84 -2.47
N GLY A 8 5.68 -23.19 -2.24
CA GLY A 8 4.87 -22.58 -1.17
C GLY A 8 4.52 -21.11 -1.41
N TYR A 9 4.73 -20.57 -2.62
CA TYR A 9 4.38 -19.19 -2.89
C TYR A 9 2.86 -19.02 -2.88
N PRO A 10 2.32 -18.00 -2.20
CA PRO A 10 0.90 -17.71 -2.24
C PRO A 10 0.52 -17.36 -3.68
N ILE A 11 -0.21 -18.28 -4.33
CA ILE A 11 -0.79 -18.03 -5.64
C ILE A 11 -2.09 -17.29 -5.38
N ALA A 12 -2.07 -15.96 -5.56
CA ALA A 12 -3.22 -15.05 -5.49
C ALA A 12 -4.31 -15.54 -4.52
N THR A 13 -4.02 -15.51 -3.22
CA THR A 13 -5.00 -15.80 -2.18
C THR A 13 -6.08 -14.72 -2.21
N GLY A 14 -7.33 -15.06 -1.92
CA GLY A 14 -8.48 -14.13 -2.01
C GLY A 14 -8.30 -12.80 -1.24
N ILE A 15 -7.43 -12.77 -0.23
CA ILE A 15 -7.03 -11.54 0.49
C ILE A 15 -6.22 -10.60 -0.41
N ILE A 16 -5.25 -11.12 -1.17
CA ILE A 16 -4.42 -10.33 -2.10
C ILE A 16 -5.30 -9.81 -3.26
N GLU A 17 -6.17 -10.66 -3.79
CA GLU A 17 -7.11 -10.27 -4.85
C GLU A 17 -8.15 -9.27 -4.36
N GLY A 18 -8.64 -9.45 -3.12
CA GLY A 18 -9.54 -8.51 -2.45
C GLY A 18 -8.88 -7.15 -2.22
N ALA A 19 -7.62 -7.13 -1.79
CA ALA A 19 -6.85 -5.89 -1.65
C ALA A 19 -6.63 -5.21 -3.01
N CYS A 20 -6.18 -5.93 -4.05
CA CYS A 20 -6.02 -5.35 -5.39
C CYS A 20 -7.35 -4.82 -5.94
N ARG A 21 -8.46 -5.54 -5.74
CA ARG A 21 -9.78 -5.10 -6.20
C ARG A 21 -10.26 -3.86 -5.45
N ASN A 22 -10.22 -3.86 -4.13
CA ASN A 22 -10.85 -2.77 -3.36
C ASN A 22 -9.93 -1.55 -3.20
N LEU A 23 -8.62 -1.72 -3.33
CA LEU A 23 -7.65 -0.67 -3.02
C LEU A 23 -7.06 -0.07 -4.31
N VAL A 24 -6.66 -0.92 -5.26
CA VAL A 24 -6.12 -0.46 -6.54
C VAL A 24 -7.23 -0.05 -7.49
N LYS A 25 -8.23 -0.90 -7.73
CA LYS A 25 -9.28 -0.60 -8.72
C LYS A 25 -10.15 0.59 -8.29
N ASP A 26 -10.58 0.63 -7.03
CA ASP A 26 -11.49 1.68 -6.56
C ASP A 26 -10.82 3.05 -6.54
N ARG A 27 -9.50 3.11 -6.31
CA ARG A 27 -8.77 4.38 -6.29
C ARG A 27 -8.20 4.78 -7.63
N MET A 28 -7.60 3.84 -8.35
CA MET A 28 -6.89 4.11 -9.60
C MET A 28 -7.80 4.08 -10.82
N GLY A 29 -8.95 3.42 -10.74
CA GLY A 29 -9.94 3.30 -11.80
C GLY A 29 -10.99 4.41 -11.87
N ILE A 30 -10.81 5.50 -11.12
CA ILE A 30 -11.73 6.66 -11.13
C ILE A 30 -11.60 7.40 -12.47
N THR A 31 -12.73 7.60 -13.16
CA THR A 31 -12.76 8.33 -14.43
C THR A 31 -12.12 9.71 -14.31
N GLY A 32 -11.21 10.04 -15.22
CA GLY A 32 -10.51 11.32 -15.23
C GLY A 32 -9.31 11.41 -14.28
N ALA A 33 -9.07 10.40 -13.44
CA ALA A 33 -7.86 10.36 -12.62
C ALA A 33 -6.62 10.15 -13.49
N ARG A 34 -5.57 10.93 -13.24
CA ARG A 34 -4.26 10.77 -13.89
C ARG A 34 -3.22 10.49 -12.82
N TRP A 35 -2.51 9.39 -12.99
CA TRP A 35 -1.52 8.92 -12.03
C TRP A 35 -0.17 8.77 -12.71
N GLY A 36 0.86 9.40 -12.14
CA GLY A 36 2.24 8.96 -12.35
C GLY A 36 2.55 7.79 -11.41
N LEU A 37 3.53 6.95 -11.76
CA LEU A 37 3.89 5.77 -10.97
C LEU A 37 4.14 6.11 -9.49
N HIS A 38 4.92 7.17 -9.24
CA HIS A 38 5.25 7.60 -7.88
C HIS A 38 4.02 8.06 -7.08
N GLY A 39 3.13 8.84 -7.71
CA GLY A 39 1.90 9.31 -7.07
C GLY A 39 0.90 8.18 -6.82
N ALA A 40 0.78 7.24 -7.76
CA ALA A 40 -0.03 6.04 -7.59
C ALA A 40 0.45 5.22 -6.39
N GLU A 41 1.76 4.95 -6.33
CA GLU A 41 2.37 4.17 -5.26
C GLU A 41 2.20 4.84 -3.90
N ALA A 42 2.44 6.14 -3.79
CA ALA A 42 2.27 6.89 -2.55
C ALA A 42 0.83 6.81 -2.03
N ILE A 43 -0.16 7.00 -2.91
CA ILE A 43 -1.57 6.90 -2.54
C ILE A 43 -1.97 5.49 -2.14
N LEU A 44 -1.48 4.45 -2.83
CA LEU A 44 -1.77 3.06 -2.45
C LEU A 44 -1.18 2.72 -1.09
N LYS A 45 0.04 3.16 -0.78
CA LYS A 45 0.64 2.94 0.55
C LYS A 45 -0.20 3.58 1.66
N LEU A 46 -0.62 4.83 1.47
CA LEU A 46 -1.49 5.53 2.43
C LEU A 46 -2.84 4.83 2.61
N LEU A 47 -3.46 4.38 1.53
CA LEU A 47 -4.73 3.67 1.59
C LEU A 47 -4.60 2.28 2.23
N SER A 48 -3.49 1.58 2.00
CA SER A 48 -3.20 0.30 2.66
C SER A 48 -3.12 0.47 4.18
N LEU A 49 -2.46 1.52 4.66
CA LEU A 49 -2.42 1.85 6.08
C LEU A 49 -3.82 2.13 6.64
N LYS A 50 -4.64 2.90 5.90
CA LYS A 50 -6.00 3.24 6.31
C LYS A 50 -6.92 2.03 6.37
N VAL A 51 -6.86 1.14 5.38
CA VAL A 51 -7.71 -0.08 5.32
C VAL A 51 -7.29 -1.10 6.38
N SER A 52 -6.01 -1.09 6.77
CA SER A 52 -5.48 -1.97 7.82
C SER A 52 -5.65 -1.40 9.24
N ASP A 53 -6.20 -0.19 9.37
CA ASP A 53 -6.35 0.55 10.64
C ASP A 53 -5.01 0.85 11.36
N GLU A 54 -3.90 0.81 10.61
CA GLU A 54 -2.54 1.03 11.12
C GLU A 54 -2.03 2.46 10.89
N PHE A 55 -2.90 3.34 10.38
CA PHE A 55 -2.51 4.69 9.99
C PHE A 55 -1.98 5.52 11.16
N ASP A 56 -2.63 5.48 12.31
CA ASP A 56 -2.27 6.30 13.47
C ASP A 56 -0.90 5.89 14.06
N ASP A 57 -0.62 4.59 14.08
CA ASP A 57 0.66 4.07 14.57
C ASP A 57 1.80 4.37 13.60
N TYR A 58 1.54 4.24 12.29
CA TYR A 58 2.48 4.68 11.27
C TYR A 58 2.75 6.19 11.35
N TRP A 59 1.72 7.01 11.57
CA TRP A 59 1.86 8.46 11.65
C TRP A 59 2.76 8.88 12.81
N LYS A 60 2.54 8.31 14.01
CA LYS A 60 3.41 8.53 15.18
C LYS A 60 4.86 8.12 14.93
N PHE A 61 5.07 6.99 14.24
CA PHE A 61 6.40 6.55 13.84
C PHE A 61 7.05 7.55 12.87
N TYR A 62 6.31 7.98 11.85
CA TYR A 62 6.77 8.91 10.83
C TYR A 62 7.15 10.27 11.42
N GLU A 63 6.30 10.84 12.29
CA GLU A 63 6.60 12.10 13.00
C GLU A 63 7.91 11.98 13.78
N LYS A 64 8.08 10.90 14.55
CA LYS A 64 9.32 10.65 15.31
C LYS A 64 10.54 10.56 14.39
N GLN A 65 10.42 9.93 13.24
CA GLN A 65 11.50 9.85 12.25
C GLN A 65 11.80 11.21 11.62
N GLU A 66 10.79 12.02 11.28
CA GLU A 66 11.01 13.37 10.73
C GLU A 66 11.69 14.29 11.74
N PHE A 67 11.26 14.27 13.01
CA PHE A 67 11.93 15.01 14.09
C PHE A 67 13.41 14.62 14.22
N LEU A 68 13.71 13.30 14.21
CA LEU A 68 15.09 12.81 14.22
C LEU A 68 15.89 13.24 12.98
N ASN A 69 15.26 13.33 11.81
CA ASN A 69 15.92 13.67 10.55
C ASN A 69 16.16 15.18 10.41
N ILE A 70 15.41 16.01 11.13
CA ILE A 70 15.64 17.46 11.25
C ILE A 70 16.79 17.74 12.23
N ASP A 71 16.93 16.95 13.30
CA ASP A 71 18.02 17.10 14.30
C ASP A 71 19.42 16.75 13.75
N ILE A 72 19.49 15.97 12.65
CA ILE A 72 20.76 15.51 12.03
C ILE A 72 21.14 16.39 10.80
N ARG A 73 20.33 17.40 10.46
CA ARG A 73 20.58 18.32 9.34
C ARG A 73 21.03 19.69 9.81
#